data_AF-A0A6C0HQG6-F1
#
_entry.id   AF-A0A6C0HQG6-F1
#
_cell.length_a   1.000
_cell.length_b   1.000
_cell.length_c   1.000
_cell.angle_alpha   90.00
_cell.angle_beta   90.00
_cell.angle_gamma   90.00
#
_symmetry.space_group_name_H-M   'P 1'
#
loop_
_entity.id
_entity.type
_entity.pdbx_description
1 polymer ?
#
loop_
_entity_poly.entity_id
_entity_poly.type
_entity_poly.pdbx_seq_one_letter_code
_entity_poly.pdbx_strand_id
1 'polypeptide(L)'
;MATANQTLDIHEQIHAQFSSNEHIKIAKANIMKTCFNDVLSKLCFALDSQNIILDYRYFKFIASVDNYEFIICYIVSVIQCVLNKHETFILHVNLDSLSLLHIEKHFGFIKRMSEVLKTTFPDKLNICNVYNAPFIFSKVISIIGAFVDKKTQQKMKLMKSD
;
A
#
# COMPACT_ATOMS: atom_id res chain seq x y z
N MET A 1 16.08 -17.90 -4.29
CA MET A 1 17.21 -17.04 -3.91
C MET A 1 17.30 -15.93 -4.95
N ALA A 2 16.78 -14.73 -4.66
CA ALA A 2 17.01 -13.56 -5.51
C ALA A 2 18.45 -13.09 -5.31
N THR A 3 19.17 -12.81 -6.40
CA THR A 3 20.57 -12.37 -6.35
C THR A 3 20.66 -10.90 -5.92
N ALA A 4 21.78 -10.49 -5.32
CA ALA A 4 21.98 -9.12 -4.81
C ALA A 4 21.72 -8.02 -5.86
N ASN A 5 21.94 -8.32 -7.15
CA ASN A 5 21.67 -7.42 -8.27
C ASN A 5 20.17 -7.19 -8.54
N GLN A 6 19.32 -8.20 -8.34
CA GLN A 6 17.85 -8.03 -8.45
C GLN A 6 17.29 -7.20 -7.29
N THR A 7 17.87 -7.35 -6.10
CA THR A 7 17.46 -6.57 -4.93
C THR A 7 17.81 -5.09 -5.08
N LEU A 8 19.00 -4.76 -5.60
CA LEU A 8 19.40 -3.36 -5.85
C LEU A 8 18.46 -2.67 -6.86
N ASP A 9 18.13 -3.37 -7.95
CA ASP A 9 17.24 -2.87 -9.00
C ASP A 9 15.82 -2.57 -8.48
N ILE A 10 15.26 -3.46 -7.65
CA ILE A 10 13.93 -3.25 -7.04
C ILE A 10 13.93 -2.03 -6.11
N HIS A 11 14.98 -1.81 -5.33
CA HIS A 11 15.09 -0.65 -4.44
C HIS A 11 15.12 0.67 -5.24
N GLU A 12 15.87 0.72 -6.34
CA GLU A 12 15.93 1.89 -7.22
C GLU A 12 14.56 2.18 -7.87
N GLN A 13 13.87 1.14 -8.37
CA GLN A 13 12.53 1.29 -8.96
C GLN A 13 11.51 1.80 -7.93
N ILE A 14 11.54 1.28 -6.70
CA ILE A 14 10.68 1.75 -5.60
C ILE A 14 11.00 3.20 -5.25
N HIS A 15 12.28 3.55 -5.14
CA HIS A 15 12.68 4.93 -4.85
C HIS A 15 12.24 5.88 -5.97
N ALA A 16 12.43 5.53 -7.23
CA ALA A 16 11.96 6.32 -8.38
C ALA A 16 10.44 6.51 -8.35
N GLN A 17 9.68 5.45 -8.07
CA GLN A 17 8.22 5.50 -7.93
C GLN A 17 7.78 6.43 -6.79
N PHE A 18 8.42 6.36 -5.62
CA PHE A 18 8.05 7.17 -4.46
C PHE A 18 8.56 8.61 -4.54
N SER A 19 9.62 8.89 -5.28
CA SER A 19 10.13 10.25 -5.50
C SER A 19 9.38 11.02 -6.59
N SER A 20 8.69 10.33 -7.50
CA SER A 20 7.93 10.99 -8.58
C SER A 20 6.64 11.66 -8.07
N ASN A 21 6.73 12.97 -7.82
CA ASN A 21 5.60 13.82 -7.41
C ASN A 21 4.82 14.39 -8.61
N GLU A 22 5.33 14.26 -9.83
CA GLU A 22 4.74 14.84 -11.03
C GLU A 22 3.38 14.21 -11.36
N HIS A 23 3.30 12.87 -11.32
CA HIS A 23 2.06 12.13 -11.55
C HIS A 23 0.96 12.49 -10.54
N ILE A 24 1.34 12.82 -9.30
CA ILE A 24 0.42 13.23 -8.24
C ILE A 24 -0.13 14.64 -8.48
N LYS A 25 0.70 15.56 -8.95
CA LYS A 25 0.27 16.92 -9.32
C LYS A 25 -0.72 16.86 -10.50
N ILE A 26 -0.44 16.03 -11.49
CA ILE A 26 -1.32 15.82 -12.66
C ILE A 26 -2.65 15.19 -12.24
N ALA A 27 -2.62 14.13 -11.42
CA ALA A 27 -3.82 13.51 -10.89
C ALA A 27 -4.68 14.53 -10.13
N LYS A 28 -4.08 15.31 -9.21
CA LYS A 28 -4.78 16.39 -8.49
C LYS A 28 -5.46 17.40 -9.42
N ALA A 29 -4.75 17.88 -10.44
CA ALA A 29 -5.24 18.92 -11.34
C ALA A 29 -6.36 18.40 -12.26
N ASN A 30 -6.39 17.10 -12.55
CA ASN A 30 -7.27 16.49 -13.52
C ASN A 30 -8.12 15.36 -12.93
N ILE A 31 -8.40 15.32 -11.63
CA ILE A 31 -9.24 14.27 -11.01
C ILE A 31 -10.61 14.16 -11.71
N MET A 32 -11.16 15.28 -12.20
CA MET A 32 -12.41 15.28 -12.98
C MET A 32 -12.26 14.74 -14.42
N LYS A 33 -11.04 14.63 -14.95
CA LYS A 33 -10.73 14.12 -16.31
C LYS A 33 -9.98 12.78 -16.33
N THR A 34 -9.38 12.39 -15.22
CA THR A 34 -8.57 11.17 -15.09
C THR A 34 -9.52 10.03 -14.74
N CYS A 35 -9.40 8.90 -15.42
CA CYS A 35 -10.28 7.77 -15.13
C CYS A 35 -9.96 7.23 -13.72
N PHE A 36 -11.00 6.86 -12.96
CA PHE A 36 -10.83 6.27 -11.63
C PHE A 36 -9.88 5.06 -11.66
N ASN A 37 -9.92 4.26 -12.73
CA ASN A 37 -9.04 3.10 -12.94
C ASN A 37 -7.57 3.50 -13.10
N ASP A 38 -7.28 4.64 -13.72
CA ASP A 38 -5.90 5.11 -13.86
C ASP A 38 -5.31 5.42 -12.49
N VAL A 39 -6.10 6.07 -11.61
CA VAL A 39 -5.68 6.37 -10.24
C VAL A 39 -5.50 5.09 -9.43
N LEU A 40 -6.39 4.11 -9.59
CA LEU A 40 -6.25 2.79 -8.95
C LEU A 40 -4.95 2.09 -9.36
N SER A 41 -4.59 2.12 -10.65
CA SER A 41 -3.35 1.51 -11.15
C SER A 41 -2.09 2.15 -10.57
N LYS A 42 -2.19 3.39 -10.09
CA LYS A 42 -1.11 4.09 -9.39
C LYS A 42 -1.17 3.92 -7.87
N LEU A 43 -2.36 3.70 -7.33
CA LEU A 43 -2.57 3.36 -5.92
C LEU A 43 -1.95 2.00 -5.59
N CYS A 44 -2.27 0.95 -6.36
CA CYS A 44 -1.82 -0.40 -6.04
C CYS A 44 -1.50 -1.19 -7.31
N PHE A 45 -0.32 -1.79 -7.38
CA PHE A 45 0.07 -2.61 -8.53
C PHE A 45 1.17 -3.60 -8.17
N ALA A 46 1.28 -4.68 -8.95
CA ALA A 46 2.44 -5.57 -8.87
C ALA A 46 3.61 -4.93 -9.63
N LEU A 47 4.72 -4.65 -8.93
CA LEU A 47 5.95 -4.16 -9.55
C LEU A 47 6.62 -5.25 -10.37
N ASP A 48 6.63 -6.46 -9.81
CA ASP A 48 7.15 -7.66 -10.45
C ASP A 48 6.33 -8.90 -10.01
N SER A 49 6.94 -10.07 -10.14
CA SER A 49 6.32 -11.35 -9.81
C SER A 49 5.81 -11.47 -8.36
N GLN A 50 6.46 -10.86 -7.37
CA GLN A 50 6.14 -11.03 -5.94
C GLN A 50 5.97 -9.71 -5.17
N ASN A 51 6.46 -8.59 -5.70
CA ASN A 51 6.45 -7.29 -5.05
C ASN A 51 5.22 -6.48 -5.45
N ILE A 52 4.45 -6.04 -4.45
CA ILE A 52 3.27 -5.18 -4.60
C ILE A 52 3.57 -3.81 -4.04
N ILE A 53 3.25 -2.77 -4.81
CA ILE A 53 3.30 -1.38 -4.39
C ILE A 53 1.92 -0.94 -3.92
N LEU A 54 1.86 -0.24 -2.78
CA LEU A 54 0.70 0.49 -2.32
C LEU A 54 1.10 1.94 -1.98
N ASP A 55 0.66 2.90 -2.78
CA ASP A 55 1.02 4.31 -2.63
C ASP A 55 -0.14 5.16 -2.10
N TYR A 56 -0.09 5.44 -0.79
CA TYR A 56 -1.12 6.19 -0.07
C TYR A 56 -1.39 7.59 -0.66
N ARG A 57 -0.41 8.16 -1.38
CA ARG A 57 -0.57 9.48 -1.98
C ARG A 57 -1.69 9.51 -3.02
N TYR A 58 -2.05 8.38 -3.64
CA TYR A 58 -3.20 8.28 -4.54
C TYR A 58 -4.51 7.99 -3.81
N PHE A 59 -4.45 7.22 -2.71
CA PHE A 59 -5.62 6.88 -1.89
C PHE A 59 -6.38 8.13 -1.46
N LYS A 60 -5.66 9.15 -0.97
CA LYS A 60 -6.26 10.40 -0.48
C LYS A 60 -7.11 11.15 -1.50
N PHE A 61 -7.00 10.85 -2.80
CA PHE A 61 -7.80 11.49 -3.85
C PHE A 61 -9.11 10.79 -4.14
N ILE A 62 -9.14 9.47 -4.00
CA ILE A 62 -10.27 8.64 -4.42
C ILE A 62 -11.04 8.04 -3.24
N ALA A 63 -10.47 8.11 -2.04
CA ALA A 63 -11.05 7.57 -0.82
C ALA A 63 -12.27 8.36 -0.34
N SER A 64 -13.44 7.82 -0.62
CA SER A 64 -14.74 8.20 -0.04
C SER A 64 -15.49 6.94 0.39
N VAL A 65 -16.48 7.10 1.27
CA VAL A 65 -17.33 5.98 1.74
C VAL A 65 -17.91 5.21 0.55
N ASP A 66 -18.35 5.93 -0.49
CA ASP A 66 -18.93 5.35 -1.70
C ASP A 66 -17.95 4.47 -2.49
N ASN A 67 -16.65 4.75 -2.39
CA ASN A 67 -15.62 4.09 -3.19
C ASN A 67 -14.78 3.07 -2.40
N TYR A 68 -14.99 2.94 -1.09
CA TYR A 68 -14.15 2.07 -0.23
C TYR A 68 -14.18 0.61 -0.66
N GLU A 69 -15.36 0.02 -0.86
CA GLU A 69 -15.46 -1.39 -1.25
C GLU A 69 -14.82 -1.62 -2.62
N PHE A 70 -14.97 -0.69 -3.56
CA PHE A 70 -14.33 -0.79 -4.86
C PHE A 70 -12.79 -0.74 -4.77
N ILE A 71 -12.25 0.16 -3.94
CA ILE A 71 -10.80 0.22 -3.67
C ILE A 71 -10.30 -1.07 -3.01
N ILE A 72 -11.07 -1.63 -2.06
CA ILE A 72 -10.76 -2.91 -1.41
C ILE A 72 -10.71 -4.04 -2.44
N CYS A 73 -11.76 -4.20 -3.23
CA CYS A 73 -11.84 -5.22 -4.29
C CYS A 73 -10.67 -5.11 -5.27
N TYR A 74 -10.30 -3.88 -5.66
CA TYR A 74 -9.15 -3.66 -6.53
C TYR A 74 -7.84 -4.13 -5.88
N ILE A 75 -7.54 -3.72 -4.65
CA ILE A 75 -6.32 -4.15 -3.93
C ILE A 75 -6.28 -5.67 -3.76
N VAL A 76 -7.42 -6.28 -3.40
CA VAL A 76 -7.57 -7.74 -3.30
C VAL A 76 -7.25 -8.41 -4.64
N SER A 77 -7.74 -7.87 -5.75
CA SER A 77 -7.48 -8.42 -7.09
C SER A 77 -5.99 -8.39 -7.46
N VAL A 78 -5.27 -7.31 -7.10
CA VAL A 78 -3.82 -7.21 -7.32
C VAL A 78 -3.07 -8.27 -6.52
N ILE A 79 -3.42 -8.43 -5.23
CA ILE A 79 -2.81 -9.45 -4.37
C ILE A 79 -3.10 -10.85 -4.91
N GLN A 80 -4.33 -11.11 -5.33
CA GLN A 80 -4.72 -12.41 -5.87
C GLN A 80 -3.99 -12.74 -7.17
N CYS A 81 -3.78 -11.75 -8.05
CA CYS A 81 -2.98 -11.93 -9.27
C CYS A 81 -1.53 -12.38 -8.97
N VAL A 82 -0.91 -11.83 -7.93
CA VAL A 82 0.42 -12.25 -7.47
C VAL A 82 0.36 -13.66 -6.85
N LEU A 83 -0.63 -13.90 -6.00
CA LEU A 83 -0.78 -15.19 -5.30
C LEU A 83 -1.17 -16.36 -6.21
N ASN A 84 -1.72 -16.10 -7.39
CA ASN A 84 -1.94 -17.13 -8.41
C ASN A 84 -0.63 -17.72 -8.96
N LYS A 85 0.51 -17.03 -8.74
CA LYS A 85 1.84 -17.44 -9.23
C LYS A 85 2.82 -17.74 -8.10
N HIS A 86 2.58 -17.21 -6.90
CA HIS A 86 3.47 -17.32 -5.76
C HIS A 86 2.71 -17.62 -4.47
N GLU A 87 3.31 -18.36 -3.54
CA GLU A 87 2.64 -18.72 -2.28
C GLU A 87 2.45 -17.52 -1.34
N THR A 88 3.30 -16.51 -1.45
CA THR A 88 3.35 -15.32 -0.60
C THR A 88 3.69 -14.09 -1.44
N PHE A 89 3.43 -12.90 -0.89
CA PHE A 89 3.77 -11.62 -1.52
C PHE A 89 4.56 -10.70 -0.59
N ILE A 90 5.30 -9.76 -1.16
CA ILE A 90 5.99 -8.68 -0.45
C ILE A 90 5.23 -7.38 -0.72
N LEU A 91 4.90 -6.64 0.33
CA LEU A 91 4.18 -5.37 0.21
C LEU A 91 5.12 -4.21 0.49
N HIS A 92 5.10 -3.20 -0.38
CA HIS A 92 5.81 -1.94 -0.20
C HIS A 92 4.79 -0.81 -0.10
N VAL A 93 4.66 -0.24 1.09
CA VAL A 93 3.69 0.82 1.38
C VAL A 93 4.39 2.15 1.51
N ASN A 94 4.02 3.11 0.67
CA ASN A 94 4.41 4.50 0.85
C ASN A 94 3.34 5.24 1.66
N LEU A 95 3.74 5.83 2.80
CA LEU A 95 2.86 6.58 3.69
C LEU A 95 3.10 8.09 3.65
N ASP A 96 3.83 8.58 2.65
CA ASP A 96 4.03 10.02 2.47
C ASP A 96 2.68 10.76 2.44
N SER A 97 2.63 11.92 3.09
CA SER A 97 1.45 12.77 3.30
C SER A 97 0.31 12.16 4.15
N LEU A 98 0.53 11.03 4.82
CA LEU A 98 -0.41 10.53 5.84
C LEU A 98 -0.44 11.46 7.06
N SER A 99 -1.64 11.79 7.52
CA SER A 99 -1.87 12.64 8.70
C SER A 99 -2.82 11.95 9.67
N LEU A 100 -2.82 12.39 10.93
CA LEU A 100 -3.72 11.83 11.95
C LEU A 100 -5.19 11.98 11.55
N LEU A 101 -5.57 13.14 11.03
CA LEU A 101 -6.93 13.43 10.56
C LEU A 101 -7.37 12.44 9.47
N HIS A 102 -6.48 12.08 8.54
CA HIS A 102 -6.82 11.09 7.52
C HIS A 102 -7.02 9.69 8.10
N ILE A 103 -6.24 9.30 9.10
CA ILE A 103 -6.42 8.00 9.76
C ILE A 103 -7.77 7.95 10.45
N GLU A 104 -8.14 9.00 11.18
CA GLU A 104 -9.43 9.10 11.88
C GLU A 104 -10.59 9.07 10.87
N LYS A 105 -10.51 9.89 9.82
CA LYS A 105 -11.52 9.95 8.75
C LYS A 105 -11.71 8.60 8.05
N HIS A 106 -10.63 7.85 7.84
CA HIS A 106 -10.63 6.61 7.08
C HIS A 106 -10.50 5.35 7.97
N PHE A 107 -10.75 5.48 9.28
CA PHE A 107 -10.59 4.38 10.23
C PHE A 107 -11.44 3.16 9.87
N GLY A 108 -12.69 3.38 9.46
CA GLY A 108 -13.60 2.32 9.02
C GLY A 108 -13.04 1.55 7.81
N PHE A 109 -12.46 2.25 6.84
CA PHE A 109 -11.77 1.64 5.70
C PHE A 109 -10.57 0.81 6.14
N ILE A 110 -9.71 1.35 7.02
CA ILE A 110 -8.50 0.66 7.50
C ILE A 110 -8.90 -0.64 8.21
N LYS A 111 -9.89 -0.57 9.12
CA LYS A 111 -10.43 -1.74 9.82
C LYS A 111 -10.96 -2.78 8.84
N ARG A 112 -11.84 -2.36 7.91
CA ARG A 112 -12.46 -3.24 6.93
C ARG A 112 -11.42 -3.92 6.04
N MET A 113 -10.44 -3.15 5.55
CA MET A 113 -9.32 -3.68 4.78
C MET A 113 -8.52 -4.72 5.58
N SER A 114 -8.18 -4.43 6.84
CA SER A 114 -7.47 -5.39 7.70
C SER A 114 -8.25 -6.70 7.89
N GLU A 115 -9.57 -6.62 8.08
CA GLU A 115 -10.44 -7.80 8.20
C GLU A 115 -10.47 -8.62 6.89
N VAL A 116 -10.62 -7.94 5.75
CA VAL A 116 -10.62 -8.59 4.43
C VAL A 116 -9.28 -9.28 4.16
N LEU A 117 -8.15 -8.61 4.40
CA LEU A 117 -6.83 -9.21 4.19
C LEU A 117 -6.60 -10.42 5.12
N LYS A 118 -6.98 -10.31 6.39
CA LYS A 118 -6.86 -11.40 7.37
C LYS A 118 -7.68 -12.63 6.98
N THR A 119 -8.89 -12.43 6.49
CA THR A 119 -9.82 -13.52 6.13
C THR A 119 -9.52 -14.11 4.77
N THR A 120 -9.16 -13.28 3.79
CA THR A 120 -8.94 -13.71 2.39
C THR A 120 -7.54 -14.27 2.17
N PHE A 121 -6.53 -13.70 2.84
CA PHE A 121 -5.13 -14.03 2.63
C PHE A 121 -4.38 -14.36 3.92
N PRO A 122 -4.87 -15.32 4.73
CA PRO A 122 -4.23 -15.69 5.99
C PRO A 122 -2.80 -16.18 5.75
N ASP A 123 -1.85 -15.62 6.50
CA ASP A 123 -0.42 -15.98 6.44
C ASP A 123 0.28 -15.77 5.08
N LYS A 124 -0.33 -15.07 4.13
CA LYS A 124 0.23 -14.86 2.78
C LYS A 124 1.20 -13.69 2.65
N LEU A 125 1.17 -12.73 3.57
CA LEU A 125 2.15 -11.65 3.61
C LEU A 125 3.52 -12.23 4.02
N ASN A 126 4.56 -12.03 3.22
CA ASN A 126 5.93 -12.38 3.59
C ASN A 126 6.57 -11.25 4.41
N ILE A 127 6.64 -10.04 3.82
CA ILE A 127 7.25 -8.84 4.41
C ILE A 127 6.39 -7.63 4.01
N CYS A 128 6.25 -6.65 4.91
CA CYS A 128 5.67 -5.34 4.62
C CYS A 128 6.72 -4.25 4.87
N ASN A 129 7.26 -3.68 3.80
CA ASN A 129 8.21 -2.57 3.86
C ASN A 129 7.44 -1.25 3.84
N VAL A 130 7.66 -0.41 4.85
CA VAL A 130 6.97 0.86 5.01
C VAL A 130 7.94 2.01 4.78
N TYR A 131 7.61 2.86 3.82
CA TYR A 131 8.42 3.98 3.34
C TYR A 131 7.76 5.31 3.70
N ASN A 132 8.60 6.34 3.88
CA ASN A 132 8.19 7.72 4.15
C ASN A 132 7.14 7.83 5.27
N ALA A 133 7.33 7.01 6.30
CA ALA A 133 6.45 6.97 7.45
C ALA A 133 6.54 8.31 8.21
N PRO A 134 5.44 9.06 8.36
CA PRO A 134 5.48 10.31 9.12
C PRO A 134 5.74 10.01 10.61
N PHE A 135 6.15 11.02 11.38
CA PHE A 135 6.39 10.89 12.82
C PHE A 135 5.20 10.31 13.61
N ILE A 136 3.98 10.43 13.08
CA ILE A 136 2.75 9.85 13.64
C ILE A 136 2.60 8.34 13.39
N PHE A 137 3.53 7.70 12.68
CA PHE A 137 3.42 6.30 12.28
C PHE A 137 3.32 5.33 13.47
N SER A 138 3.97 5.64 14.60
CA SER A 138 3.79 4.86 15.83
C SER A 138 2.32 4.80 16.29
N LYS A 139 1.56 5.89 16.08
CA LYS A 139 0.11 5.92 16.33
C LYS A 139 -0.67 5.14 15.29
N VAL A 140 -0.26 5.18 14.02
CA VAL A 140 -0.84 4.36 12.93
C VAL A 140 -0.72 2.87 13.28
N ILE A 141 0.47 2.43 13.69
CA ILE A 141 0.73 1.02 14.06
C ILE A 141 -0.08 0.62 15.29
N SER A 142 -0.24 1.51 16.27
CA SER A 142 -1.11 1.24 17.43
C SER A 142 -2.57 0.99 17.00
N ILE A 143 -3.08 1.81 16.08
CA ILE A 143 -4.43 1.67 15.54
C ILE A 143 -4.58 0.39 14.71
N ILE A 144 -3.66 0.14 13.78
CA ILE A 144 -3.68 -1.05 12.92
C ILE A 144 -3.43 -2.33 13.74
N GLY A 145 -2.64 -2.23 14.81
CA GLY A 145 -2.31 -3.33 15.71
C GLY A 145 -3.51 -3.91 16.46
N ALA A 146 -4.63 -3.18 16.54
CA ALA A 146 -5.91 -3.71 17.02
C ALA A 146 -6.56 -4.70 16.04
N PHE A 147 -6.22 -4.64 14.76
CA PHE A 147 -6.84 -5.41 13.68
C PHE A 147 -5.89 -6.43 13.03
N VAL A 148 -4.59 -6.24 13.22
CA VAL A 148 -3.52 -7.07 12.66
C VAL A 148 -2.86 -7.89 13.77
N ASP A 149 -2.71 -9.20 13.57
CA ASP A 149 -2.11 -10.09 14.55
C ASP A 149 -0.59 -9.82 14.75
N LYS A 150 -0.05 -10.26 15.88
CA LYS A 150 1.37 -10.03 16.23
C LYS A 150 2.34 -10.61 15.20
N LYS A 151 2.03 -11.76 14.58
CA LYS A 151 2.92 -12.40 13.58
C LYS A 151 2.97 -11.56 12.31
N THR A 152 1.85 -10.97 11.91
CA THR A 152 1.80 -10.02 10.79
C THR A 152 2.51 -8.70 11.13
N GLN A 153 2.37 -8.17 12.35
CA GLN A 153 3.09 -6.97 12.79
C GLN A 153 4.61 -7.15 12.75
N GLN A 154 5.12 -8.34 13.12
CA GLN A 154 6.56 -8.67 13.07
C GLN A 154 7.14 -8.66 11.64
N LYS A 155 6.30 -8.75 10.61
CA LYS A 155 6.71 -8.68 9.21
C LYS A 155 6.84 -7.24 8.69
N MET A 156 6.40 -6.25 9.48
CA MET A 156 6.48 -4.84 9.12
C MET A 156 7.88 -4.28 9.40
N LYS A 157 8.49 -3.67 8.39
CA LYS A 157 9.82 -3.07 8.46
C LYS A 157 9.75 -1.62 8.02
N LEU A 158 10.17 -0.71 8.90
CA LEU A 158 10.37 0.69 8.53
C LEU A 158 11.64 0.80 7.69
N MET A 159 11.49 1.36 6.50
CA MET A 159 12.59 1.65 5.60
C MET A 159 13.11 3.06 5.93
N LYS A 160 14.43 3.19 6.08
CA LYS A 160 15.05 4.50 6.26
C LYS A 160 14.95 5.27 4.94
N SER A 161 14.60 6.55 5.02
CA SER A 161 14.84 7.49 3.94
C SER A 161 16.32 7.84 3.99
N ASP A 162 17.07 7.52 2.94
CA ASP A 162 18.47 7.94 2.80
C ASP A 162 18.56 9.47 2.59
#